data_AF-A0A1G6XTJ0-F1
#
_entry.id   AF-A0A1G6XTJ0-F1
#
_cell.length_a   1.000
_cell.length_b   1.000
_cell.length_c   1.000
_cell.angle_alpha   90.00
_cell.angle_beta   90.00
_cell.angle_gamma   90.00
#
_symmetry.space_group_name_H-M   'P 1'
#
loop_
_entity.id
_entity.type
_entity.pdbx_description
1 polymer ?
#
loop_
_entity_poly.entity_id
_entity_poly.type
_entity_poly.pdbx_seq_one_letter_code
_entity_poly.pdbx_strand_id
1 'polypeptide(L)'
;MPRDIDPLTSALEYATPGKQSDVYSLLAAWNQSIQTALDRGGWSRLQEIRDQYLEGVIDLFDTAATADGIDWTFLEECVDAYPPGVGDHHCSSILANVVARCVIRTRIREGIDTIPTWALEYLADVTVKDDSEWAWESTAAFGWAVGHPKVAVLDRALERAESGDDSWAMGILTHATFAEPEAGIDLLEQLLESPDVVEDLVFVGCLHAPFEQDFPDFPQYWEPDTELDYQVEISDGLHERLLAVIGSSINPGRLRHFDDSYRFNLERAADEYGPGNDT
;
A
#
# COMPACT_ATOMS: atom_id res chain seq x y z
N MET A 1 7.23 5.59 34.88
CA MET A 1 6.60 5.29 33.58
C MET A 1 5.37 4.45 33.84
N PRO A 2 4.32 4.55 33.00
CA PRO A 2 3.15 3.69 33.15
C PRO A 2 3.56 2.24 32.83
N ARG A 3 3.15 1.28 33.68
CA ARG A 3 3.58 -0.14 33.62
C ARG A 3 3.14 -0.90 32.35
N ASP A 4 2.39 -0.25 31.46
CA ASP A 4 1.90 -0.84 30.20
C ASP A 4 2.99 -0.85 29.12
N ILE A 5 3.97 0.06 29.19
CA ILE A 5 5.01 0.22 28.16
C ILE A 5 6.38 -0.33 28.54
N ASP A 6 6.59 -0.73 29.81
CA ASP A 6 7.87 -1.23 30.30
C ASP A 6 8.47 -2.39 29.44
N PRO A 7 7.68 -3.35 28.92
CA PRO A 7 8.20 -4.39 28.02
C PRO A 7 8.78 -3.80 26.73
N LEU A 8 8.03 -2.90 26.07
CA LEU A 8 8.42 -2.29 24.80
C LEU A 8 9.63 -1.37 24.94
N THR A 9 9.67 -0.51 25.98
CA THR A 9 10.83 0.37 26.19
C THR A 9 12.09 -0.42 26.48
N SER A 10 11.99 -1.51 27.26
CA SER A 10 13.12 -2.39 27.51
C SER A 10 13.58 -3.07 26.22
N ALA A 11 12.66 -3.62 25.42
CA ALA A 11 13.00 -4.26 24.15
C ALA A 11 13.71 -3.28 23.19
N LEU A 12 13.23 -2.03 23.10
CA LEU A 12 13.85 -0.98 22.29
C LEU A 12 15.24 -0.58 22.80
N GLU A 13 15.44 -0.47 24.13
CA GLU A 13 16.73 -0.08 24.72
C GLU A 13 17.82 -1.12 24.45
N TYR A 14 17.47 -2.41 24.43
CA TYR A 14 18.42 -3.51 24.26
C TYR A 14 18.53 -4.03 22.82
N ALA A 15 17.64 -3.60 21.91
CA ALA A 15 17.67 -4.03 20.52
C ALA A 15 18.93 -3.53 19.82
N THR A 16 19.62 -4.44 19.14
CA THR A 16 20.76 -4.08 18.28
C THR A 16 20.28 -3.97 16.84
N PRO A 17 20.48 -2.83 16.14
CA PRO A 17 20.14 -2.71 14.73
C PRO A 17 20.75 -3.83 13.89
N GLY A 18 19.98 -4.42 12.98
CA GLY A 18 20.42 -5.54 12.14
C GLY A 18 20.30 -6.93 12.77
N LYS A 19 19.95 -7.04 14.06
CA LYS A 19 19.89 -8.32 14.77
C LYS A 19 18.49 -8.91 14.80
N GLN A 20 18.23 -9.85 13.90
CA GLN A 20 16.93 -10.56 13.76
C GLN A 20 16.40 -11.16 15.07
N SER A 21 17.27 -11.73 15.93
CA SER A 21 16.82 -12.32 17.20
C SER A 21 16.12 -11.32 18.12
N ASP A 22 16.48 -10.04 18.02
CA ASP A 22 15.94 -8.98 18.87
C ASP A 22 14.53 -8.57 18.39
N VAL A 23 14.22 -8.76 17.10
CA VAL A 23 12.90 -8.48 16.51
C VAL A 23 11.81 -9.37 17.09
N TYR A 24 12.05 -10.68 17.28
CA TYR A 24 11.03 -11.55 17.89
C TYR A 24 10.65 -11.05 19.31
N SER A 25 11.64 -10.60 20.07
CA SER A 25 11.40 -10.02 21.40
C SER A 25 10.67 -8.67 21.30
N LEU A 26 11.01 -7.87 20.30
CA LEU A 26 10.41 -6.57 20.03
C LEU A 26 8.92 -6.69 19.64
N LEU A 27 8.58 -7.60 18.72
CA LEU A 27 7.20 -7.86 18.30
C LEU A 27 6.36 -8.39 19.46
N ALA A 28 6.89 -9.32 20.26
CA ALA A 28 6.20 -9.82 21.45
C ALA A 28 5.97 -8.70 22.48
N ALA A 29 6.96 -7.86 22.72
CA ALA A 29 6.85 -6.72 23.63
C ALA A 29 5.85 -5.67 23.12
N TRP A 30 5.86 -5.36 21.82
CA TRP A 30 4.87 -4.50 21.18
C TRP A 30 3.46 -5.04 21.38
N ASN A 31 3.22 -6.30 21.01
CA ASN A 31 1.91 -6.92 21.13
C ASN A 31 1.38 -6.86 22.56
N GLN A 32 2.22 -7.21 23.54
CA GLN A 32 1.88 -7.17 24.95
C GLN A 32 1.58 -5.74 25.45
N SER A 33 2.39 -4.76 25.05
CA SER A 33 2.22 -3.37 25.46
C SER A 33 0.96 -2.74 24.87
N ILE A 34 0.65 -3.01 23.60
CA ILE A 34 -0.59 -2.53 22.97
C ILE A 34 -1.81 -3.16 23.61
N GLN A 35 -1.81 -4.48 23.84
CA GLN A 35 -2.91 -5.15 24.54
C GLN A 35 -3.13 -4.55 25.94
N THR A 36 -2.05 -4.36 26.71
CA THR A 36 -2.14 -3.80 28.06
C THR A 36 -2.63 -2.35 28.06
N ALA A 37 -2.24 -1.58 27.05
CA ALA A 37 -2.67 -0.19 26.88
C ALA A 37 -4.16 -0.10 26.54
N LEU A 38 -4.66 -0.95 25.65
CA LEU A 38 -6.08 -1.05 25.34
C LEU A 38 -6.90 -1.40 26.58
N ASP A 39 -6.44 -2.39 27.36
CA ASP A 39 -7.15 -2.85 28.56
C ASP A 39 -7.23 -1.77 29.66
N ARG A 40 -6.23 -0.89 29.76
CA ARG A 40 -6.11 0.07 30.88
C ARG A 40 -6.44 1.51 30.52
N GLY A 41 -6.13 1.93 29.31
CA GLY A 41 -6.25 3.31 28.84
C GLY A 41 -7.05 3.47 27.55
N GLY A 42 -7.51 2.36 26.96
CA GLY A 42 -8.31 2.37 25.74
C GLY A 42 -7.59 2.98 24.55
N TRP A 43 -8.38 3.46 23.58
CA TRP A 43 -7.88 3.95 22.29
C TRP A 43 -6.91 5.13 22.40
N SER A 44 -7.17 6.08 23.30
CA SER A 44 -6.29 7.25 23.49
C SER A 44 -4.89 6.85 23.91
N ARG A 45 -4.77 5.87 24.80
CA ARG A 45 -3.45 5.38 25.25
C ARG A 45 -2.73 4.59 24.16
N LEU A 46 -3.48 3.80 23.39
CA LEU A 46 -2.93 3.12 22.21
C LEU A 46 -2.35 4.13 21.21
N GLN A 47 -3.06 5.23 20.92
CA GLN A 47 -2.58 6.27 20.02
C GLN A 47 -1.28 6.91 20.53
N GLU A 48 -1.21 7.30 21.82
CA GLU A 48 0.02 7.84 22.41
C GLU A 48 1.23 6.91 22.25
N ILE A 49 1.03 5.60 22.43
CA ILE A 49 2.11 4.60 22.30
C ILE A 49 2.53 4.48 20.83
N ARG A 50 1.58 4.48 19.91
CA ARG A 50 1.89 4.39 18.49
C ARG A 50 2.67 5.61 18.00
N ASP A 51 2.16 6.80 18.30
CA ASP A 51 2.78 8.07 17.90
C ASP A 51 4.23 8.19 18.42
N GLN A 52 4.51 7.58 19.58
CA GLN A 52 5.82 7.65 20.20
C GLN A 52 6.80 6.56 19.75
N TYR A 53 6.33 5.34 19.45
CA TYR A 53 7.22 4.18 19.31
C TYR A 53 7.08 3.40 18.00
N LEU A 54 6.00 3.58 17.22
CA LEU A 54 5.74 2.74 16.03
C LEU A 54 6.86 2.84 14.99
N GLU A 55 7.28 4.05 14.65
CA GLU A 55 8.37 4.31 13.69
C GLU A 55 9.67 3.60 14.10
N GLY A 56 10.12 3.80 15.34
CA GLY A 56 11.36 3.16 15.82
C GLY A 56 11.30 1.63 15.86
N VAL A 57 10.11 1.05 16.07
CA VAL A 57 9.92 -0.41 15.99
C VAL A 57 9.98 -0.90 14.54
N ILE A 58 9.34 -0.17 13.61
CA ILE A 58 9.40 -0.46 12.18
C ILE A 58 10.83 -0.39 11.69
N ASP A 59 11.58 0.67 12.01
CA ASP A 59 12.95 0.85 11.53
C ASP A 59 13.92 -0.22 12.03
N LEU A 60 13.80 -0.64 13.29
CA LEU A 60 14.62 -1.71 13.84
C LEU A 60 14.34 -3.05 13.15
N PHE A 61 13.07 -3.35 12.87
CA PHE A 61 12.70 -4.55 12.13
C PHE A 61 13.16 -4.44 10.68
N ASP A 62 12.85 -3.35 9.99
CA ASP A 62 13.27 -3.11 8.61
C ASP A 62 14.79 -3.26 8.45
N THR A 63 15.57 -2.68 9.35
CA THR A 63 17.03 -2.83 9.39
C THR A 63 17.45 -4.28 9.57
N ALA A 64 16.79 -5.04 10.47
CA ALA A 64 17.09 -6.45 10.70
C ALA A 64 16.70 -7.35 9.52
N ALA A 65 15.62 -7.02 8.80
CA ALA A 65 15.16 -7.76 7.63
C ALA A 65 16.01 -7.49 6.38
N THR A 66 16.75 -6.37 6.34
CA THR A 66 17.46 -5.89 5.14
C THR A 66 18.98 -5.74 5.30
N ALA A 67 19.54 -6.03 6.47
CA ALA A 67 20.95 -5.78 6.82
C ALA A 67 21.96 -6.36 5.81
N ASP A 68 21.70 -7.57 5.30
CA ASP A 68 22.57 -8.29 4.35
C ASP A 68 21.80 -8.65 3.07
N GLY A 69 20.87 -7.77 2.66
CA GLY A 69 19.83 -8.08 1.67
C GLY A 69 18.52 -8.48 2.34
N ILE A 70 17.45 -8.59 1.55
CA ILE A 70 16.12 -8.91 2.08
C ILE A 70 16.07 -10.39 2.48
N ASP A 71 15.88 -10.64 3.77
CA ASP A 71 15.67 -11.99 4.30
C ASP A 71 14.18 -12.34 4.35
N TRP A 72 13.69 -12.87 3.22
CA TRP A 72 12.30 -13.30 3.09
C TRP A 72 11.94 -14.45 4.03
N THR A 73 12.86 -15.34 4.37
CA THR A 73 12.57 -16.45 5.30
C THR A 73 12.33 -15.93 6.70
N PHE A 74 13.15 -14.99 7.16
CA PHE A 74 12.95 -14.34 8.45
C PHE A 74 11.62 -13.56 8.52
N LEU A 75 11.26 -12.86 7.43
CA LEU A 75 9.97 -12.16 7.35
C LEU A 75 8.78 -13.12 7.40
N GLU A 76 8.85 -14.25 6.68
CA GLU A 76 7.82 -15.29 6.68
C GLU A 76 7.61 -15.86 8.10
N GLU A 77 8.70 -16.16 8.83
CA GLU A 77 8.61 -16.64 10.21
C GLU A 77 7.91 -15.64 11.15
N CYS A 78 8.13 -14.34 10.95
CA CYS A 78 7.49 -13.29 11.74
C CYS A 78 6.01 -13.12 11.38
N VAL A 79 5.65 -13.27 10.11
CA VAL A 79 4.25 -13.27 9.66
C VAL A 79 3.52 -14.53 10.15
N ASP A 80 4.14 -15.70 10.10
CA ASP A 80 3.55 -16.95 10.62
C ASP A 80 3.28 -16.88 12.13
N ALA A 81 4.11 -16.15 12.87
CA ALA A 81 3.92 -15.92 14.30
C ALA A 81 2.75 -14.95 14.60
N TYR A 82 2.41 -14.08 13.66
CA TYR A 82 1.39 -13.03 13.77
C TYR A 82 0.59 -12.90 12.45
N PRO A 83 -0.24 -13.91 12.12
CA PRO A 83 -0.94 -14.01 10.85
C PRO A 83 -2.10 -13.00 10.74
N PRO A 84 -2.36 -12.46 9.54
CA PRO A 84 -3.38 -11.44 9.34
C PRO A 84 -4.79 -12.01 9.61
N GLY A 85 -5.74 -11.15 9.98
CA GLY A 85 -7.14 -11.56 10.14
C GLY A 85 -7.47 -12.38 11.39
N VAL A 86 -6.51 -12.67 12.27
CA VAL A 86 -6.74 -13.48 13.48
C VAL A 86 -7.20 -12.62 14.67
N GLY A 87 -6.99 -11.30 14.63
CA GLY A 87 -7.54 -10.32 15.58
C GLY A 87 -7.07 -10.50 17.03
N ASP A 88 -6.09 -11.36 17.29
CA ASP A 88 -5.54 -11.70 18.61
C ASP A 88 -4.16 -11.08 18.84
N HIS A 89 -3.67 -10.29 17.89
CA HIS A 89 -2.41 -9.56 18.00
C HIS A 89 -2.48 -8.15 17.42
N HIS A 90 -1.49 -7.34 17.78
CA HIS A 90 -1.39 -5.93 17.40
C HIS A 90 -0.17 -5.64 16.51
N CYS A 91 0.43 -6.65 15.89
CA CYS A 91 1.66 -6.54 15.10
C CYS A 91 1.43 -6.22 13.61
N SER A 92 0.20 -6.30 13.09
CA SER A 92 -0.10 -6.19 11.66
C SER A 92 0.41 -4.88 11.05
N SER A 93 0.32 -3.75 11.78
CA SER A 93 0.80 -2.45 11.29
C SER A 93 2.31 -2.40 11.07
N ILE A 94 3.08 -3.16 11.86
CA ILE A 94 4.54 -3.25 11.71
C ILE A 94 4.88 -4.20 10.56
N LEU A 95 4.26 -5.38 10.56
CA LEU A 95 4.53 -6.44 9.58
C LEU A 95 4.13 -6.03 8.17
N ALA A 96 2.91 -5.48 7.98
CA ALA A 96 2.46 -4.98 6.69
C ALA A 96 3.38 -3.87 6.15
N ASN A 97 3.85 -2.97 7.01
CA ASN A 97 4.77 -1.91 6.61
C ASN A 97 6.11 -2.47 6.13
N VAL A 98 6.77 -3.32 6.92
CA VAL A 98 8.08 -3.90 6.56
C VAL A 98 7.99 -4.80 5.32
N VAL A 99 6.95 -5.64 5.23
CA VAL A 99 6.72 -6.48 4.04
C VAL A 99 6.50 -5.61 2.81
N ALA A 100 5.70 -4.56 2.91
CA ALA A 100 5.46 -3.62 1.81
C ALA A 100 6.75 -2.93 1.34
N ARG A 101 7.60 -2.44 2.25
CA ARG A 101 8.92 -1.88 1.88
C ARG A 101 9.77 -2.92 1.14
N CYS A 102 9.78 -4.17 1.60
CA CYS A 102 10.55 -5.24 0.97
C CYS A 102 10.02 -5.61 -0.43
N VAL A 103 8.70 -5.62 -0.64
CA VAL A 103 8.07 -5.79 -1.96
C VAL A 103 8.53 -4.70 -2.93
N ILE A 104 8.46 -3.44 -2.52
CA ILE A 104 8.86 -2.28 -3.35
C ILE A 104 10.35 -2.36 -3.69
N ARG A 105 11.22 -2.56 -2.69
CA ARG A 105 12.67 -2.71 -2.90
C ARG A 105 13.00 -3.85 -3.85
N THR A 106 12.33 -5.00 -3.71
CA THR A 106 12.58 -6.17 -4.54
C THR A 106 12.14 -5.92 -5.98
N ARG A 107 10.95 -5.32 -6.19
CA ARG A 107 10.48 -4.95 -7.53
C ARG A 107 11.50 -4.07 -8.25
N ILE A 108 12.04 -3.06 -7.57
CA ILE A 108 12.99 -2.08 -8.14
C ILE A 108 14.38 -2.70 -8.35
N ARG A 109 14.93 -3.41 -7.35
CA ARG A 109 16.34 -3.85 -7.36
C ARG A 109 16.54 -5.21 -8.03
N GLU A 110 15.57 -6.11 -7.91
CA GLU A 110 15.73 -7.53 -8.25
C GLU A 110 14.70 -8.03 -9.26
N GLY A 111 13.66 -7.24 -9.54
CA GLY A 111 12.58 -7.57 -10.46
C GLY A 111 11.44 -8.34 -9.79
N ILE A 112 10.32 -8.44 -10.52
CA ILE A 112 9.05 -8.91 -9.97
C ILE A 112 9.04 -10.40 -9.61
N ASP A 113 9.72 -11.22 -10.39
CA ASP A 113 9.72 -12.68 -10.22
C ASP A 113 10.37 -13.14 -8.90
N THR A 114 11.12 -12.24 -8.24
CA THR A 114 11.82 -12.51 -6.99
C THR A 114 10.93 -12.30 -5.76
N ILE A 115 9.80 -11.59 -5.91
CA ILE A 115 8.88 -11.35 -4.80
C ILE A 115 8.20 -12.66 -4.42
N PRO A 116 8.29 -13.12 -3.17
CA PRO A 116 7.66 -14.38 -2.77
C PRO A 116 6.14 -14.25 -2.76
N THR A 117 5.47 -15.32 -3.20
CA THR A 117 4.00 -15.35 -3.29
C THR A 117 3.34 -15.18 -1.92
N TRP A 118 3.90 -15.76 -0.86
CA TRP A 118 3.35 -15.64 0.49
C TRP A 118 3.28 -14.17 0.95
N ALA A 119 4.23 -13.31 0.53
CA ALA A 119 4.23 -11.91 0.94
C ALA A 119 3.07 -11.15 0.29
N LEU A 120 2.75 -11.49 -0.96
CA LEU A 120 1.61 -10.94 -1.67
C LEU A 120 0.29 -11.45 -1.09
N GLU A 121 0.22 -12.74 -0.75
CA GLU A 121 -0.94 -13.32 -0.07
C GLU A 121 -1.16 -12.67 1.30
N TYR A 122 -0.09 -12.46 2.07
CA TYR A 122 -0.13 -11.75 3.34
C TYR A 122 -0.69 -10.34 3.21
N LEU A 123 -0.15 -9.52 2.31
CA LEU A 123 -0.65 -8.15 2.10
C LEU A 123 -2.11 -8.14 1.65
N ALA A 124 -2.51 -9.10 0.82
CA ALA A 124 -3.89 -9.20 0.40
C ALA A 124 -4.82 -9.60 1.55
N ASP A 125 -4.40 -10.46 2.47
CA ASP A 125 -5.26 -10.99 3.53
C ASP A 125 -5.42 -10.04 4.74
N VAL A 126 -4.61 -8.99 4.84
CA VAL A 126 -4.76 -7.92 5.84
C VAL A 126 -6.06 -7.13 5.62
N THR A 127 -6.84 -6.92 6.69
CA THR A 127 -8.12 -6.18 6.62
C THR A 127 -8.23 -5.08 7.68
N VAL A 128 -8.95 -3.99 7.38
CA VAL A 128 -9.18 -2.91 8.36
C VAL A 128 -9.78 -3.43 9.67
N LYS A 129 -10.73 -4.38 9.56
CA LYS A 129 -11.50 -4.90 10.68
C LYS A 129 -10.63 -5.63 11.70
N ASP A 130 -9.75 -6.50 11.21
CA ASP A 130 -9.01 -7.43 12.06
C ASP A 130 -7.54 -6.97 12.27
N ASP A 131 -7.00 -6.10 11.41
CA ASP A 131 -5.59 -5.67 11.41
C ASP A 131 -5.36 -4.16 11.60
N SER A 132 -6.44 -3.37 11.66
CA SER A 132 -6.46 -1.89 11.67
C SER A 132 -6.19 -1.21 10.32
N GLU A 133 -6.75 -0.01 10.17
CA GLU A 133 -6.59 0.86 9.00
C GLU A 133 -5.13 1.07 8.60
N TRP A 134 -4.23 1.23 9.57
CA TRP A 134 -2.82 1.52 9.30
C TRP A 134 -2.04 0.34 8.72
N ALA A 135 -2.39 -0.89 9.12
CA ALA A 135 -1.84 -2.08 8.46
C ALA A 135 -2.37 -2.16 7.03
N TRP A 136 -3.66 -1.92 6.87
CA TRP A 136 -4.36 -1.97 5.60
C TRP A 136 -3.84 -0.95 4.58
N GLU A 137 -3.51 0.28 4.96
CA GLU A 137 -2.93 1.26 4.02
C GLU A 137 -1.58 0.79 3.44
N SER A 138 -0.76 0.09 4.24
CA SER A 138 0.52 -0.45 3.77
C SER A 138 0.33 -1.56 2.72
N THR A 139 -0.85 -2.20 2.68
CA THR A 139 -1.16 -3.26 1.70
C THR A 139 -1.29 -2.75 0.29
N ALA A 140 -1.42 -1.43 0.08
CA ALA A 140 -1.40 -0.81 -1.24
C ALA A 140 -0.13 -1.20 -2.03
N ALA A 141 0.97 -1.52 -1.34
CA ALA A 141 2.19 -2.05 -1.95
C ALA A 141 2.00 -3.37 -2.73
N PHE A 142 0.89 -4.09 -2.53
CA PHE A 142 0.51 -5.22 -3.38
C PHE A 142 0.43 -4.81 -4.88
N GLY A 143 0.11 -3.55 -5.18
CA GLY A 143 0.14 -3.01 -6.55
C GLY A 143 1.52 -3.02 -7.21
N TRP A 144 2.60 -2.96 -6.43
CA TRP A 144 3.97 -3.08 -6.96
C TRP A 144 4.28 -4.47 -7.52
N ALA A 145 3.41 -5.44 -7.23
CA ALA A 145 3.55 -6.80 -7.71
C ALA A 145 2.90 -7.05 -9.08
N VAL A 146 2.45 -6.00 -9.78
CA VAL A 146 1.86 -6.14 -11.11
C VAL A 146 2.84 -6.84 -12.09
N GLY A 147 2.30 -7.75 -12.89
CA GLY A 147 3.08 -8.64 -13.76
C GLY A 147 3.64 -9.90 -13.10
N HIS A 148 3.38 -10.14 -11.79
CA HIS A 148 3.88 -11.32 -11.09
C HIS A 148 3.35 -12.65 -11.69
N PRO A 149 4.21 -13.67 -11.90
CA PRO A 149 3.85 -14.87 -12.67
C PRO A 149 2.83 -15.79 -12.00
N LYS A 150 2.57 -15.62 -10.70
CA LYS A 150 1.63 -16.46 -9.93
C LYS A 150 0.48 -15.70 -9.30
N VAL A 151 0.49 -14.37 -9.36
CA VAL A 151 -0.49 -13.53 -8.65
C VAL A 151 -1.06 -12.53 -9.63
N ALA A 152 -2.35 -12.65 -9.93
CA ALA A 152 -3.07 -11.74 -10.80
C ALA A 152 -3.48 -10.49 -10.01
N VAL A 153 -2.56 -9.52 -9.92
CA VAL A 153 -2.75 -8.31 -9.09
C VAL A 153 -3.94 -7.48 -9.55
N LEU A 154 -4.07 -7.24 -10.85
CA LEU A 154 -5.14 -6.41 -11.41
C LEU A 154 -6.52 -7.08 -11.22
N ASP A 155 -6.63 -8.37 -11.57
CA ASP A 155 -7.85 -9.15 -11.39
C ASP A 155 -8.32 -9.12 -9.92
N ARG A 156 -7.39 -9.31 -8.97
CA ARG A 156 -7.73 -9.30 -7.54
C ARG A 156 -8.15 -7.92 -7.04
N ALA A 157 -7.59 -6.84 -7.59
CA ALA A 157 -8.01 -5.48 -7.28
C ALA A 157 -9.42 -5.20 -7.80
N LEU A 158 -9.72 -5.61 -9.04
CA LEU A 158 -11.04 -5.49 -9.66
C LEU A 158 -12.09 -6.29 -8.88
N GLU A 159 -11.83 -7.57 -8.57
CA GLU A 159 -12.74 -8.43 -7.80
C GLU A 159 -13.09 -7.82 -6.43
N ARG A 160 -12.14 -7.13 -5.79
CA ARG A 160 -12.38 -6.45 -4.51
C ARG A 160 -13.21 -5.18 -4.66
N ALA A 161 -12.95 -4.37 -5.68
CA ALA A 161 -13.79 -3.21 -5.99
C ALA A 161 -15.25 -3.65 -6.25
N GLU A 162 -15.45 -4.66 -7.09
CA GLU A 162 -16.78 -5.23 -7.40
C GLU A 162 -17.49 -5.82 -6.16
N SER A 163 -16.72 -6.20 -5.14
CA SER A 163 -17.24 -6.69 -3.86
C SER A 163 -17.47 -5.57 -2.82
N GLY A 164 -17.25 -4.31 -3.18
CA GLY A 164 -17.48 -3.13 -2.35
C GLY A 164 -16.27 -2.67 -1.52
N ASP A 165 -15.06 -3.11 -1.83
CA ASP A 165 -13.80 -2.65 -1.24
C ASP A 165 -13.02 -1.74 -2.21
N ASP A 166 -13.70 -0.69 -2.68
CA ASP A 166 -13.16 0.28 -3.65
C ASP A 166 -11.89 0.97 -3.12
N SER A 167 -11.84 1.23 -1.81
CA SER A 167 -10.71 1.93 -1.19
C SER A 167 -9.42 1.12 -1.29
N TRP A 168 -9.49 -0.21 -1.24
CA TRP A 168 -8.30 -1.04 -1.43
C TRP A 168 -7.84 -1.00 -2.88
N ALA A 169 -8.78 -1.12 -3.82
CA ALA A 169 -8.50 -1.01 -5.25
C ALA A 169 -7.90 0.35 -5.63
N MET A 170 -8.31 1.45 -4.99
CA MET A 170 -7.71 2.79 -5.16
C MET A 170 -6.22 2.80 -4.76
N GLY A 171 -5.88 2.17 -3.63
CA GLY A 171 -4.49 2.01 -3.20
C GLY A 171 -3.67 1.19 -4.20
N ILE A 172 -4.22 0.05 -4.65
CA ILE A 172 -3.57 -0.80 -5.65
C ILE A 172 -3.38 -0.07 -6.98
N LEU A 173 -4.39 0.66 -7.46
CA LEU A 173 -4.31 1.47 -8.68
C LEU A 173 -3.17 2.49 -8.60
N THR A 174 -3.09 3.23 -7.49
CA THR A 174 -2.01 4.19 -7.26
C THR A 174 -0.64 3.52 -7.33
N HIS A 175 -0.44 2.45 -6.56
CA HIS A 175 0.85 1.75 -6.48
C HIS A 175 1.22 0.97 -7.74
N ALA A 176 0.26 0.37 -8.43
CA ALA A 176 0.49 -0.28 -9.71
C ALA A 176 0.90 0.74 -10.77
N THR A 177 0.30 1.95 -10.76
CA THR A 177 0.68 3.03 -11.67
C THR A 177 2.09 3.54 -11.38
N PHE A 178 2.52 3.63 -10.11
CA PHE A 178 3.93 3.86 -9.80
C PHE A 178 4.79 2.77 -10.44
N ALA A 179 4.55 1.49 -10.11
CA ALA A 179 5.41 0.40 -10.53
C ALA A 179 5.47 0.14 -12.05
N GLU A 180 4.33 0.27 -12.73
CA GLU A 180 4.16 0.02 -14.16
C GLU A 180 2.96 0.84 -14.68
N PRO A 181 3.18 2.08 -15.15
CA PRO A 181 2.09 3.00 -15.51
C PRO A 181 1.09 2.45 -16.54
N GLU A 182 1.55 1.63 -17.48
CA GLU A 182 0.67 0.95 -18.45
C GLU A 182 -0.36 0.05 -17.77
N ALA A 183 0.09 -0.77 -16.81
CA ALA A 183 -0.77 -1.68 -16.08
C ALA A 183 -1.69 -0.94 -15.09
N GLY A 184 -1.24 0.21 -14.56
CA GLY A 184 -2.09 1.12 -13.81
C GLY A 184 -3.25 1.67 -14.65
N ILE A 185 -2.97 2.10 -15.88
CA ILE A 185 -4.01 2.56 -16.81
C ILE A 185 -4.94 1.40 -17.22
N ASP A 186 -4.40 0.18 -17.42
CA ASP A 186 -5.22 -1.02 -17.68
C ASP A 186 -6.20 -1.30 -16.53
N LEU A 187 -5.76 -1.15 -15.27
CA LEU A 187 -6.62 -1.32 -14.11
C LEU A 187 -7.68 -0.22 -14.02
N LEU A 188 -7.32 1.04 -14.30
CA LEU A 188 -8.28 2.13 -14.36
C LEU A 188 -9.36 1.85 -15.40
N GLU A 189 -8.98 1.43 -16.60
CA GLU A 189 -9.89 1.10 -17.69
C GLU A 189 -10.89 0.02 -17.25
N GLN A 190 -10.41 -1.08 -16.65
CA GLN A 190 -11.26 -2.16 -16.13
C GLN A 190 -12.21 -1.69 -15.02
N LEU A 191 -11.74 -0.86 -14.09
CA LEU A 191 -12.56 -0.30 -13.01
C LEU A 191 -13.66 0.61 -13.56
N LEU A 192 -13.36 1.43 -14.57
CA LEU A 192 -14.35 2.34 -15.18
C LEU A 192 -15.37 1.59 -16.06
N GLU A 193 -15.01 0.44 -16.61
CA GLU A 193 -15.92 -0.42 -17.38
C GLU A 193 -16.82 -1.29 -16.50
N SER A 194 -16.44 -1.51 -15.24
CA SER A 194 -17.21 -2.37 -14.33
C SER A 194 -18.52 -1.69 -13.92
N PRO A 195 -19.68 -2.36 -14.10
CA PRO A 195 -20.98 -1.80 -13.72
C PRO A 195 -21.19 -1.72 -12.21
N ASP A 196 -20.39 -2.46 -11.44
CA ASP A 196 -20.49 -2.54 -9.97
C ASP A 196 -19.63 -1.47 -9.29
N VAL A 197 -18.74 -0.81 -10.04
CA VAL A 197 -17.87 0.26 -9.56
C VAL A 197 -18.53 1.62 -9.82
N VAL A 198 -18.74 2.41 -8.76
CA VAL A 198 -19.50 3.67 -8.83
C VAL A 198 -18.60 4.92 -8.85
N GLU A 199 -17.39 4.83 -8.31
CA GLU A 199 -16.53 5.99 -7.99
C GLU A 199 -15.59 6.42 -9.14
N ASP A 200 -16.16 6.69 -10.31
CA ASP A 200 -15.46 6.98 -11.58
C ASP A 200 -14.29 7.99 -11.46
N LEU A 201 -14.58 9.21 -11.00
CA LEU A 201 -13.61 10.28 -10.90
C LEU A 201 -12.63 10.08 -9.74
N VAL A 202 -13.01 9.35 -8.69
CA VAL A 202 -12.11 9.10 -7.56
C VAL A 202 -10.95 8.21 -8.00
N PHE A 203 -11.22 7.17 -8.80
CA PHE A 203 -10.16 6.35 -9.40
C PHE A 203 -9.25 7.15 -10.33
N VAL A 204 -9.80 8.09 -11.12
CA VAL A 204 -8.97 9.01 -11.92
C VAL A 204 -8.03 9.82 -11.02
N GLY A 205 -8.50 10.26 -9.85
CA GLY A 205 -7.71 11.02 -8.88
C GLY A 205 -6.52 10.24 -8.31
N CYS A 206 -6.61 8.92 -8.22
CA CYS A 206 -5.52 8.05 -7.76
C CYS A 206 -4.27 8.13 -8.65
N LEU A 207 -4.42 8.50 -9.92
CA LEU A 207 -3.31 8.64 -10.85
C LEU A 207 -2.57 9.98 -10.71
N HIS A 208 -3.06 10.95 -9.92
CA HIS A 208 -2.35 12.22 -9.76
C HIS A 208 -0.93 12.05 -9.22
N ALA A 209 -0.76 11.29 -8.13
CA ALA A 209 0.56 11.15 -7.49
C ALA A 209 1.60 10.50 -8.42
N PRO A 210 1.35 9.37 -9.10
CA PRO A 210 2.28 8.80 -10.06
C PRO A 210 2.70 9.74 -11.21
N PHE A 211 1.91 10.77 -11.52
CA PHE A 211 2.24 11.76 -12.54
C PHE A 211 2.99 12.99 -11.99
N GLU A 212 3.12 13.13 -10.67
CA GLU A 212 3.73 14.29 -10.00
C GLU A 212 4.98 13.94 -9.19
N GLN A 213 5.11 12.68 -8.73
CA GLN A 213 6.22 12.21 -7.91
C GLN A 213 6.64 10.78 -8.31
N ASP A 214 7.81 10.35 -7.82
CA ASP A 214 8.42 9.06 -8.19
C ASP A 214 8.04 7.90 -7.25
N PHE A 215 7.55 8.19 -6.04
CA PHE A 215 7.22 7.20 -5.02
C PHE A 215 5.89 7.49 -4.34
N PRO A 216 5.17 6.46 -3.84
CA PRO A 216 3.97 6.64 -3.03
C PRO A 216 4.30 7.18 -1.63
N ASP A 217 3.30 7.78 -0.98
CA ASP A 217 3.39 8.25 0.43
C ASP A 217 3.34 7.10 1.46
N PHE A 218 3.01 5.89 0.99
CA PHE A 218 2.96 4.67 1.80
C PHE A 218 3.94 3.62 1.27
N PRO A 219 4.54 2.77 2.12
CA PRO A 219 4.34 2.66 3.57
C PRO A 219 4.83 3.86 4.38
N GLN A 220 4.14 4.19 5.48
CA GLN A 220 4.53 5.31 6.35
C GLN A 220 5.93 5.14 6.96
N TYR A 221 6.50 6.27 7.41
CA TYR A 221 7.81 6.37 8.06
C TYR A 221 8.97 5.92 7.18
N TRP A 222 8.82 6.01 5.86
CA TRP A 222 9.84 5.61 4.90
C TRP A 222 10.07 6.72 3.90
N GLU A 223 11.34 7.05 3.66
CA GLU A 223 11.78 8.00 2.66
C GLU A 223 12.49 7.22 1.54
N PRO A 224 11.75 6.61 0.59
CA PRO A 224 12.33 5.68 -0.39
C PRO A 224 13.34 6.35 -1.32
N ASP A 225 13.20 7.65 -1.60
CA ASP A 225 14.10 8.45 -2.41
C ASP A 225 15.51 8.57 -1.82
N THR A 226 15.66 8.36 -0.51
CA THR A 226 16.97 8.35 0.15
C THR A 226 17.76 7.06 -0.08
N GLU A 227 17.11 5.98 -0.52
CA GLU A 227 17.70 4.64 -0.64
C GLU A 227 17.49 3.95 -1.99
N LEU A 228 16.57 4.44 -2.83
CA LEU A 228 16.21 3.85 -4.11
C LEU A 228 16.42 4.88 -5.24
N ASP A 229 17.18 4.46 -6.25
CA ASP A 229 17.31 5.18 -7.51
C ASP A 229 16.22 4.68 -8.46
N TYR A 230 15.05 5.33 -8.39
CA TYR A 230 13.87 4.98 -9.16
C TYR A 230 13.13 6.24 -9.58
N GLN A 231 12.66 6.24 -10.83
CA GLN A 231 11.81 7.29 -11.38
C GLN A 231 10.68 6.65 -12.15
N VAL A 232 9.47 7.19 -12.00
CA VAL A 232 8.31 6.71 -12.74
C VAL A 232 8.36 7.30 -14.15
N GLU A 233 8.42 6.43 -15.16
CA GLU A 233 8.50 6.87 -16.56
C GLU A 233 7.12 6.87 -17.21
N ILE A 234 6.54 8.06 -17.35
CA ILE A 234 5.27 8.26 -18.04
C ILE A 234 5.50 9.04 -19.32
N SER A 235 5.30 8.38 -20.45
CA SER A 235 5.43 9.00 -21.76
C SER A 235 4.20 9.82 -22.14
N ASP A 236 4.37 10.79 -23.04
CA ASP A 236 3.25 11.52 -23.64
C ASP A 236 2.20 10.56 -24.25
N GLY A 237 2.63 9.43 -24.84
CA GLY A 237 1.72 8.42 -25.38
C GLY A 237 0.84 7.77 -24.31
N LEU A 238 1.36 7.57 -23.10
CA LEU A 238 0.56 7.07 -21.98
C LEU A 238 -0.38 8.13 -21.43
N HIS A 239 0.06 9.39 -21.41
CA HIS A 239 -0.83 10.51 -21.07
C HIS A 239 -2.02 10.59 -22.05
N GLU A 240 -1.76 10.49 -23.35
CA GLU A 240 -2.81 10.45 -24.38
C GLU A 240 -3.74 9.25 -24.21
N ARG A 241 -3.19 8.07 -23.91
CA ARG A 241 -3.98 6.88 -23.64
C ARG A 241 -4.89 7.07 -22.41
N LEU A 242 -4.37 7.65 -21.33
CA LEU A 242 -5.15 7.93 -20.14
C LEU A 242 -6.34 8.86 -20.45
N LEU A 243 -6.11 9.95 -21.18
CA LEU A 243 -7.19 10.85 -21.60
C LEU A 243 -8.24 10.14 -22.46
N ALA A 244 -7.81 9.22 -23.33
CA ALA A 244 -8.71 8.42 -24.15
C ALA A 244 -9.62 7.51 -23.28
N VAL A 245 -9.03 6.78 -22.32
CA VAL A 245 -9.76 5.92 -21.38
C VAL A 245 -10.77 6.74 -20.56
N ILE A 246 -10.34 7.86 -19.98
CA ILE A 246 -11.21 8.75 -19.21
C ILE A 246 -12.38 9.26 -20.07
N GLY A 247 -12.08 9.73 -21.27
CA GLY A 247 -13.06 10.31 -22.18
C GLY A 247 -14.08 9.31 -22.69
N SER A 248 -13.66 8.08 -23.02
CA SER A 248 -14.57 7.03 -23.50
C SER A 248 -15.49 6.49 -22.40
N SER A 249 -15.03 6.49 -21.14
CA SER A 249 -15.71 5.78 -20.06
C SER A 249 -16.55 6.69 -19.15
N ILE A 250 -16.23 7.97 -19.06
CA ILE A 250 -16.92 8.91 -18.16
C ILE A 250 -17.80 9.88 -18.97
N ASN A 251 -18.98 10.23 -18.43
CA ASN A 251 -19.90 11.15 -19.09
C ASN A 251 -19.22 12.52 -19.41
N PRO A 252 -19.24 12.99 -20.67
CA PRO A 252 -18.59 14.24 -21.07
C PRO A 252 -19.05 15.48 -20.29
N GLY A 253 -20.32 15.55 -19.88
CA GLY A 253 -20.82 16.67 -19.07
C GLY A 253 -20.21 16.69 -17.66
N ARG A 254 -19.97 15.50 -17.08
CA ARG A 254 -19.34 15.34 -15.77
C ARG A 254 -17.84 15.68 -15.84
N LEU A 255 -17.14 15.22 -16.87
CA LEU A 255 -15.74 15.57 -17.12
C LEU A 255 -15.54 17.09 -17.20
N ARG A 256 -16.31 17.80 -18.03
CA ARG A 256 -16.24 19.26 -18.14
C ARG A 256 -16.59 19.97 -16.83
N HIS A 257 -17.51 19.40 -16.04
CA HIS A 257 -17.89 19.99 -14.76
C HIS A 257 -16.75 19.96 -13.73
N PHE A 258 -15.92 18.93 -13.77
CA PHE A 258 -14.86 18.69 -12.79
C PHE A 258 -13.44 18.97 -13.32
N ASP A 259 -13.27 19.48 -14.55
CA ASP A 259 -11.97 19.73 -15.17
C ASP A 259 -11.00 20.50 -14.24
N ASP A 260 -11.45 21.61 -13.66
CA ASP A 260 -10.65 22.42 -12.72
C ASP A 260 -10.23 21.70 -11.42
N SER A 261 -10.84 20.54 -11.12
CA SER A 261 -10.56 19.74 -9.92
C SER A 261 -9.51 18.65 -10.14
N TYR A 262 -9.13 18.40 -11.40
CA TYR A 262 -8.17 17.36 -11.77
C TYR A 262 -6.97 17.97 -12.49
N ARG A 263 -5.85 17.26 -12.44
CA ARG A 263 -4.63 17.66 -13.15
C ARG A 263 -4.66 17.29 -14.63
N PHE A 264 -5.45 16.28 -14.96
CA PHE A 264 -5.68 15.85 -16.32
C PHE A 264 -6.65 16.82 -17.00
N ASN A 265 -6.43 17.07 -18.29
CA ASN A 265 -7.33 17.90 -19.09
C ASN A 265 -8.60 17.11 -19.42
N LEU A 266 -9.56 17.09 -18.48
CA LEU A 266 -10.81 16.35 -18.58
C LEU A 266 -11.73 16.95 -19.63
N GLU A 267 -11.68 18.27 -19.85
CA GLU A 267 -12.40 18.93 -20.95
C GLU A 267 -11.94 18.36 -22.29
N ARG A 268 -10.63 18.26 -22.51
CA ARG A 268 -10.07 17.63 -23.72
C ARG A 268 -10.46 16.16 -23.82
N ALA A 269 -10.41 15.40 -22.72
CA ALA A 269 -10.84 14.01 -22.71
C ALA A 269 -12.30 13.87 -23.17
N ALA A 270 -13.18 14.75 -22.67
CA ALA A 270 -14.60 14.80 -23.02
C ALA A 270 -14.86 15.19 -24.48
N ASP A 271 -14.05 16.10 -25.03
CA ASP A 271 -14.25 16.67 -26.36
C ASP A 271 -13.65 15.80 -27.48
N GLU A 272 -12.49 15.18 -27.23
CA GLU A 272 -11.78 14.38 -28.24
C GLU A 272 -12.19 12.90 -28.24
N TYR A 273 -12.50 12.33 -27.07
CA TYR A 273 -12.73 10.89 -26.90
C TYR A 273 -14.11 10.53 -26.34
N GLY A 274 -14.86 11.53 -25.87
CA GLY A 274 -16.24 11.34 -25.42
C GLY A 274 -17.15 10.81 -26.52
N PRO A 275 -18.17 9.99 -26.19
CA PRO A 275 -19.19 9.63 -27.17
C PRO A 275 -19.79 10.91 -27.74
N GLY A 276 -19.75 11.04 -29.07
CA GLY A 276 -20.25 12.23 -29.75
C GLY A 276 -21.67 12.57 -29.29
N ASN A 277 -21.95 13.86 -29.10
CA ASN A 277 -23.30 14.38 -28.81
C ASN A 277 -24.25 14.16 -30.01
N ASP A 278 -24.48 12.91 -30.40
CA ASP A 278 -25.58 12.57 -31.29
C ASP A 278 -26.79 12.21 -30.40
N THR A 279 -27.61 13.25 -30.19
CA THR A 279 -28.97 13.36 -29.63
C THR A 279 -29.18 13.46 -28.12
#